data_AF-A0A2E3NIY5-F1
#
_entry.id   AF-A0A2E3NIY5-F1
#
_cell.length_a   1.000
_cell.length_b   1.000
_cell.length_c   1.000
_cell.angle_alpha   90.00
_cell.angle_beta   90.00
_cell.angle_gamma   90.00
#
_symmetry.space_group_name_H-M   'P 1'
#
loop_
_entity.id
_entity.type
_entity.pdbx_description
1 polymer ?
#
loop_
_entity_poly.entity_id
_entity_poly.type
_entity_poly.pdbx_seq_one_letter_code
_entity_poly.pdbx_strand_id
1 'polypeptide(L)'
;MGWLQKTPLVSLLFAVAIATVPFLLGDPAPGDRACFDDAREAARDYFVRNPALEVDALGELVLDTNWLVEARAAAEAGVDSSDEVLLPPRLLARSQARLDGLVDDAYLARRVADPSWRLGVLALQTPGRNYVAHAFVHELGAAVALCVIVLLLAGIPLERAWGSPVFALFVLTAIPLTAQADRVLDGSSGVPWSGSAGLTGALVGAYFIRSLGGHFPLSGWMLLPAWIAADALVVRGFWIDDPGAVPWATLAAAVALGAGTAGALRLLRVEARVDAIPSSRSSGGPNPAVARAARMRSDGDPYQAFELIQAAWSEGRSDFDPVLTRTDAYLALADPSIEGSLSEEVERLVATKAPAPSPAASPEPPLESHSQLDRRVQAEHQTVEATVFPLELDTDVDPRDDETDTDFTPVIDAMLSASSSENVAFASPAGETPTKILTLRSLKAVDAVPVGASDEWVEIDAEGRGKSKLSLHRIEAIAIGAVDGLGLRPVLVLDLVLNCSGDRSEPLKSIRLRSDRFDPLAFSPGGANPLEALTRWIRALESAPGATCLQTRDVLAGG
;
A
#
# COMPACT_ATOMS: atom_id res chain seq x y z
N MET A 1 16.72 35.27 -3.44
CA MET A 1 15.79 34.16 -3.06
C MET A 1 14.37 34.25 -3.67
N GLY A 2 13.95 35.37 -4.28
CA GLY A 2 12.57 35.51 -4.80
C GLY A 2 12.19 34.59 -5.99
N TRP A 3 13.17 34.04 -6.71
CA TRP A 3 12.89 33.08 -7.79
C TRP A 3 12.38 31.73 -7.25
N LEU A 4 12.92 31.25 -6.12
CA LEU A 4 12.52 29.99 -5.47
C LEU A 4 11.06 29.99 -5.02
N GLN A 5 10.48 31.15 -4.68
CA GLN A 5 9.05 31.26 -4.35
C GLN A 5 8.13 31.23 -5.58
N LYS A 6 8.65 31.54 -6.77
CA LYS A 6 7.88 31.52 -8.03
C LYS A 6 8.05 30.23 -8.82
N THR A 7 9.10 29.47 -8.52
CA THR A 7 9.36 28.21 -9.22
C THR A 7 8.48 27.13 -8.56
N PRO A 8 7.65 26.41 -9.34
CA PRO A 8 6.81 25.33 -8.81
C PRO A 8 7.68 24.09 -8.52
N LEU A 9 8.49 24.20 -7.47
CA LEU A 9 9.57 23.27 -7.16
C LEU A 9 9.02 21.89 -6.82
N VAL A 10 7.90 21.81 -6.11
CA VAL A 10 7.31 20.52 -5.72
C VAL A 10 6.77 19.80 -6.95
N SER A 11 6.01 20.50 -7.80
CA SER A 11 5.46 19.92 -9.04
C SER A 11 6.56 19.41 -9.95
N LEU A 12 7.65 20.18 -10.10
CA LEU A 12 8.81 19.81 -10.92
C LEU A 12 9.57 18.62 -10.32
N LEU A 13 9.80 18.60 -9.00
CA LEU A 13 10.47 17.47 -8.34
C LEU A 13 9.66 16.18 -8.48
N PHE A 14 8.34 16.22 -8.29
CA PHE A 14 7.49 15.04 -8.48
C PHE A 14 7.44 14.62 -9.95
N ALA A 15 7.38 15.56 -10.89
CA ALA A 15 7.43 15.23 -12.32
C ALA A 15 8.75 14.54 -12.69
N VAL A 16 9.89 15.03 -12.18
CA VAL A 16 11.20 14.40 -12.38
C VAL A 16 11.25 13.03 -11.70
N ALA A 17 10.77 12.89 -10.46
CA ALA A 17 10.74 11.62 -9.76
C ALA A 17 9.91 10.57 -10.52
N ILE A 18 8.69 10.92 -10.94
CA ILE A 18 7.82 10.03 -11.72
C ILE A 18 8.43 9.69 -13.09
N ALA A 19 9.13 10.64 -13.72
CA ALA A 19 9.80 10.39 -14.99
C ALA A 19 11.07 9.54 -14.85
N THR A 20 11.75 9.52 -13.69
CA THR A 20 13.06 8.87 -13.53
C THR A 20 13.01 7.55 -12.77
N VAL A 21 12.12 7.41 -11.78
CA VAL A 21 12.01 6.20 -10.96
C VAL A 21 11.73 4.93 -11.78
N PRO A 22 10.85 4.92 -12.79
CA PRO A 22 10.66 3.74 -13.64
C PRO A 22 11.95 3.26 -14.31
N PHE A 23 12.83 4.19 -14.71
CA PHE A 23 14.13 3.85 -15.30
C PHE A 23 15.15 3.39 -14.25
N LEU A 24 15.11 3.96 -13.04
CA LEU A 24 16.00 3.57 -11.94
C LEU A 24 15.65 2.22 -11.33
N LEU A 25 14.37 1.85 -11.33
CA LEU A 25 13.93 0.52 -10.91
C LEU A 25 14.41 -0.58 -11.86
N GLY A 26 14.90 -0.18 -13.05
CA GLY A 26 15.54 -1.04 -14.03
C GLY A 26 14.56 -1.99 -14.71
N ASP A 27 14.95 -2.48 -15.89
CA ASP A 27 14.39 -3.75 -16.32
C ASP A 27 14.79 -4.82 -15.28
N PRO A 28 13.87 -5.70 -14.87
CA PRO A 28 14.24 -6.87 -14.09
C PRO A 28 15.38 -7.61 -14.77
N ALA A 29 16.20 -8.31 -14.00
CA ALA A 29 17.26 -9.11 -14.59
C ALA A 29 16.63 -10.03 -15.65
N PRO A 30 17.23 -10.22 -16.84
CA PRO A 30 16.63 -11.02 -17.90
C PRO A 30 16.22 -12.43 -17.44
N GLY A 31 16.90 -12.97 -16.42
CA GLY A 31 16.56 -14.25 -15.78
C GLY A 31 15.27 -14.25 -14.97
N ASP A 32 14.84 -13.12 -14.40
CA ASP A 32 13.63 -13.06 -13.57
C ASP A 32 12.36 -13.20 -14.44
N ARG A 33 12.33 -12.51 -15.59
CA ARG A 33 11.24 -12.66 -16.57
C ARG A 33 11.17 -14.08 -17.13
N ALA A 34 12.31 -14.64 -17.53
CA ALA A 34 12.37 -16.03 -17.98
C ALA A 34 11.88 -17.01 -16.90
N CYS A 35 12.26 -16.81 -15.64
CA CYS A 35 11.79 -17.65 -14.54
C CYS A 35 10.27 -17.59 -14.34
N PHE A 36 9.65 -16.41 -14.51
CA PHE A 36 8.21 -16.27 -14.46
C PHE A 36 7.53 -16.97 -15.65
N ASP A 37 8.03 -16.76 -16.87
CA ASP A 37 7.48 -17.40 -18.06
C ASP A 37 7.59 -18.93 -17.98
N ASP A 38 8.72 -19.46 -17.52
CA ASP A 38 8.93 -20.90 -17.33
C ASP A 38 7.96 -21.48 -16.27
N ALA A 39 7.77 -20.79 -15.14
CA ALA A 39 6.87 -21.23 -14.09
C ALA A 39 5.40 -21.19 -14.54
N ARG A 40 5.00 -20.13 -15.25
CA ARG A 40 3.66 -19.99 -15.84
C ARG A 40 3.41 -21.08 -16.88
N GLU A 41 4.37 -21.35 -17.76
CA GLU A 41 4.22 -22.39 -18.79
C GLU A 41 4.14 -23.78 -18.17
N ALA A 42 4.91 -24.06 -17.10
CA ALA A 42 4.78 -25.31 -16.35
C ALA A 42 3.38 -25.52 -15.76
N ALA A 43 2.75 -24.46 -15.24
CA ALA A 43 1.38 -24.50 -14.74
C ALA A 43 0.37 -24.71 -15.90
N ARG A 44 0.54 -24.01 -17.02
CA ARG A 44 -0.27 -24.17 -18.24
C ARG A 44 -0.20 -25.58 -18.81
N ASP A 45 1.00 -26.12 -18.98
CA ASP A 45 1.24 -27.49 -19.44
C ASP A 45 0.62 -28.54 -18.50
N TYR A 46 0.61 -28.27 -17.20
CA TYR A 46 -0.03 -29.14 -16.24
C TYR A 46 -1.56 -29.08 -16.35
N PHE A 47 -2.14 -27.89 -16.51
CA PHE A 47 -3.57 -27.68 -16.69
C PHE A 47 -4.08 -28.28 -18.01
N VAL A 48 -3.40 -28.10 -19.14
CA VAL A 48 -3.78 -28.69 -20.44
C VAL A 48 -3.86 -30.22 -20.38
N ARG A 49 -3.01 -30.85 -19.57
CA ARG A 49 -3.05 -32.31 -19.33
C ARG A 49 -4.17 -32.74 -18.39
N ASN A 50 -4.75 -31.82 -17.63
CA ASN A 50 -5.77 -32.07 -16.61
C ASN A 50 -6.85 -30.96 -16.65
N PRO A 51 -7.61 -30.80 -17.75
CA PRO A 51 -8.51 -29.66 -17.93
C PRO A 51 -9.71 -29.64 -16.97
N ALA A 52 -9.98 -30.77 -16.29
CA ALA A 52 -11.03 -30.90 -15.29
C ALA A 52 -10.66 -30.29 -13.91
N LEU A 53 -9.44 -29.78 -13.75
CA LEU A 53 -9.04 -29.11 -12.50
C LEU A 53 -9.70 -27.74 -12.38
N GLU A 54 -10.03 -27.36 -11.15
CA GLU A 54 -10.56 -26.04 -10.85
C GLU A 54 -9.42 -25.03 -10.81
N VAL A 55 -9.69 -23.79 -11.23
CA VAL A 55 -8.72 -22.70 -11.18
C VAL A 55 -9.38 -21.59 -10.38
N ASP A 56 -8.71 -21.15 -9.31
CA ASP A 56 -9.18 -20.06 -8.48
C ASP A 56 -8.85 -18.69 -9.12
N ALA A 57 -9.28 -17.59 -8.49
CA ALA A 57 -9.06 -16.25 -9.02
C ALA A 57 -7.56 -15.90 -9.19
N LEU A 58 -6.69 -16.46 -8.33
CA LEU A 58 -5.25 -16.28 -8.45
C LEU A 58 -4.70 -17.01 -9.68
N GLY A 59 -5.11 -18.26 -9.88
CA GLY A 59 -4.78 -19.05 -11.05
C GLY A 59 -5.29 -18.42 -12.33
N GLU A 60 -6.50 -17.86 -12.35
CA GLU A 60 -7.03 -17.14 -13.52
C GLU A 60 -6.13 -15.95 -13.91
N LEU A 61 -5.68 -15.20 -12.91
CA LEU A 61 -4.83 -14.04 -13.08
C LEU A 61 -3.39 -14.38 -13.52
N VAL A 62 -2.85 -15.53 -13.06
CA VAL A 62 -1.51 -16.01 -13.41
C VAL A 62 -1.50 -16.69 -14.79
N LEU A 63 -2.50 -17.52 -15.07
CA LEU A 63 -2.60 -18.31 -16.29
C LEU A 63 -3.17 -17.54 -17.49
N ASP A 64 -3.73 -16.35 -17.27
CA ASP A 64 -4.49 -15.54 -18.22
C ASP A 64 -5.90 -16.12 -18.49
N THR A 65 -6.93 -15.35 -18.13
CA THR A 65 -8.34 -15.72 -18.29
C THR A 65 -8.69 -16.07 -19.73
N ASN A 66 -8.16 -15.33 -20.72
CA ASN A 66 -8.45 -15.61 -22.13
C ASN A 66 -7.86 -16.96 -22.56
N TRP A 67 -6.61 -17.22 -22.14
CA TRP A 67 -5.96 -18.50 -22.39
C TRP A 67 -6.70 -19.67 -21.73
N LEU A 68 -7.22 -19.48 -20.50
CA LEU A 68 -8.01 -20.52 -19.83
C LEU A 68 -9.32 -20.84 -20.56
N VAL A 69 -10.01 -19.82 -21.07
CA VAL A 69 -11.24 -20.01 -21.87
C VAL A 69 -10.91 -20.79 -23.15
N GLU A 70 -9.84 -20.43 -23.85
CA GLU A 70 -9.38 -21.14 -25.04
C GLU A 70 -8.96 -22.58 -24.73
N ALA A 71 -8.23 -22.80 -23.63
CA ALA A 71 -7.77 -24.12 -23.21
C ALA A 71 -8.93 -25.05 -22.84
N ARG A 72 -9.95 -24.53 -22.14
CA ARG A 72 -11.18 -25.28 -21.83
C ARG A 72 -11.98 -25.60 -23.09
N ALA A 73 -12.16 -24.65 -23.99
CA ALA A 73 -12.84 -24.89 -25.27
C ALA A 73 -12.11 -25.93 -26.13
N ALA A 74 -10.77 -25.91 -26.14
CA ALA A 74 -9.96 -26.90 -26.84
C ALA A 74 -10.06 -28.30 -26.22
N ALA A 75 -10.14 -28.39 -24.88
CA ALA A 75 -10.36 -29.64 -24.18
C ALA A 75 -11.73 -30.23 -24.47
N GLU A 76 -12.80 -29.43 -24.42
CA GLU A 76 -14.17 -29.83 -24.75
C GLU A 76 -14.29 -30.36 -26.18
N ALA A 77 -13.66 -29.69 -27.15
CA ALA A 77 -13.65 -30.13 -28.55
C ALA A 77 -12.92 -31.47 -28.78
N GLY A 78 -12.04 -31.89 -27.86
CA GLY A 78 -11.31 -33.14 -27.93
C GLY A 78 -12.04 -34.36 -27.34
N VAL A 79 -13.08 -34.13 -26.52
CA VAL A 79 -13.74 -35.19 -25.71
C VAL A 79 -14.60 -36.15 -26.54
N ASP A 80 -14.99 -35.80 -27.76
CA ASP A 80 -15.87 -36.61 -28.64
C ASP A 80 -15.33 -38.00 -29.04
N SER A 81 -14.13 -38.40 -28.60
CA SER A 81 -13.50 -39.66 -29.03
C SER A 81 -12.85 -40.52 -27.92
N SER A 82 -12.86 -40.09 -26.66
CA SER A 82 -12.17 -40.80 -25.57
C SER A 82 -13.08 -40.99 -24.37
N ASP A 83 -13.24 -42.26 -23.95
CA ASP A 83 -13.89 -42.62 -22.67
C ASP A 83 -13.37 -41.70 -21.56
N GLU A 84 -14.27 -40.90 -20.99
CA GLU A 84 -13.97 -39.97 -19.92
C GLU A 84 -13.43 -40.76 -18.71
N VAL A 85 -12.11 -40.74 -18.54
CA VAL A 85 -11.46 -41.41 -17.41
C VAL A 85 -11.74 -40.58 -16.17
N LEU A 86 -12.82 -40.92 -15.46
CA LEU A 86 -13.15 -40.36 -14.16
C LEU A 86 -12.01 -40.66 -13.18
N LEU A 87 -11.21 -39.64 -12.87
CA LEU A 87 -10.15 -39.75 -11.88
C LEU A 87 -10.75 -39.99 -10.49
N PRO A 88 -10.26 -40.98 -9.72
CA PRO A 88 -10.62 -41.14 -8.33
C PRO A 88 -10.46 -39.84 -7.54
N PRO A 89 -11.37 -39.50 -6.59
CA PRO A 89 -11.33 -38.21 -5.87
C PRO A 89 -9.99 -37.89 -5.20
N ARG A 90 -9.28 -38.91 -4.70
CA ARG A 90 -7.95 -38.73 -4.10
C ARG A 90 -6.88 -38.30 -5.11
N LEU A 91 -6.97 -38.80 -6.35
CA LEU A 91 -6.07 -38.39 -7.42
C LEU A 91 -6.41 -36.98 -7.91
N LEU A 92 -7.70 -36.65 -8.01
CA LEU A 92 -8.14 -35.29 -8.35
C LEU A 92 -7.64 -34.28 -7.33
N ALA A 93 -7.84 -34.52 -6.02
CA ALA A 93 -7.35 -33.62 -4.97
C ALA A 93 -5.82 -33.46 -4.99
N ARG A 94 -5.07 -34.53 -5.28
CA ARG A 94 -3.61 -34.46 -5.41
C ARG A 94 -3.18 -33.67 -6.65
N SER A 95 -3.89 -33.82 -7.76
CA SER A 95 -3.63 -33.07 -8.98
C SER A 95 -3.98 -31.59 -8.80
N GLN A 96 -5.09 -31.29 -8.12
CA GLN A 96 -5.46 -29.93 -7.75
C GLN A 96 -4.37 -29.26 -6.91
N ALA A 97 -3.96 -29.90 -5.80
CA ALA A 97 -2.90 -29.37 -4.94
C ALA A 97 -1.54 -29.21 -5.64
N ARG A 98 -1.32 -29.92 -6.76
CA ARG A 98 -0.14 -29.75 -7.60
C ARG A 98 -0.28 -28.56 -8.55
N LEU A 99 -1.45 -28.36 -9.15
CA LEU A 99 -1.74 -27.18 -9.96
C LEU A 99 -1.62 -25.92 -9.09
N ASP A 100 -2.23 -25.92 -7.91
CA ASP A 100 -2.19 -24.80 -6.97
C ASP A 100 -0.73 -24.43 -6.62
N GLY A 101 0.12 -25.43 -6.35
CA GLY A 101 1.55 -25.21 -6.09
C GLY A 101 2.31 -24.61 -7.29
N LEU A 102 1.96 -25.01 -8.53
CA LEU A 102 2.58 -24.43 -9.73
C LEU A 102 2.11 -22.99 -9.97
N VAL A 103 0.84 -22.70 -9.68
CA VAL A 103 0.28 -21.34 -9.73
C VAL A 103 0.96 -20.45 -8.69
N ASP A 104 1.16 -20.94 -7.47
CA ASP A 104 1.88 -20.24 -6.40
C ASP A 104 3.33 -19.92 -6.80
N ASP A 105 4.04 -20.90 -7.36
CA ASP A 105 5.42 -20.71 -7.84
C ASP A 105 5.47 -19.64 -8.95
N ALA A 106 4.54 -19.68 -9.90
CA ALA A 106 4.44 -18.68 -10.96
C ALA A 106 4.06 -17.29 -10.41
N TYR A 107 3.16 -17.21 -9.43
CA TYR A 107 2.82 -15.96 -8.75
C TYR A 107 4.03 -15.35 -8.02
N LEU A 108 4.79 -16.16 -7.28
CA LEU A 108 6.00 -15.70 -6.60
C LEU A 108 7.06 -15.23 -7.58
N ALA A 109 7.27 -15.96 -8.69
CA ALA A 109 8.17 -15.55 -9.76
C ALA A 109 7.73 -14.21 -10.37
N ARG A 110 6.42 -14.01 -10.59
CA ARG A 110 5.85 -12.74 -11.08
C ARG A 110 6.16 -11.57 -10.15
N ARG A 111 6.00 -11.76 -8.83
CA ARG A 111 6.30 -10.71 -7.84
C ARG A 111 7.76 -10.28 -7.82
N VAL A 112 8.68 -11.14 -8.25
CA VAL A 112 10.10 -10.82 -8.38
C VAL A 112 10.36 -10.11 -9.71
N ALA A 113 9.81 -10.66 -10.79
CA ALA A 113 10.03 -10.20 -12.15
C ALA A 113 9.35 -8.85 -12.47
N ASP A 114 8.20 -8.56 -11.88
CA ASP A 114 7.40 -7.38 -12.21
C ASP A 114 7.40 -6.34 -11.08
N PRO A 115 7.95 -5.13 -11.31
CA PRO A 115 7.92 -4.05 -10.34
C PRO A 115 6.51 -3.68 -9.85
N SER A 116 5.48 -3.76 -10.70
CA SER A 116 4.11 -3.41 -10.30
C SER A 116 3.58 -4.40 -9.26
N TRP A 117 3.94 -5.67 -9.37
CA TRP A 117 3.58 -6.72 -8.41
C TRP A 117 4.41 -6.67 -7.13
N ARG A 118 5.64 -6.17 -7.21
CA ARG A 118 6.52 -6.02 -6.05
C ARG A 118 6.15 -4.81 -5.19
N LEU A 119 5.86 -3.69 -5.84
CA LEU A 119 5.73 -2.37 -5.21
C LEU A 119 4.32 -1.78 -5.27
N GLY A 120 3.40 -2.42 -6.00
CA GLY A 120 1.99 -2.05 -6.04
C GLY A 120 1.23 -2.39 -4.77
N VAL A 121 -0.04 -1.99 -4.77
CA VAL A 121 -0.98 -2.16 -3.66
C VAL A 121 -1.91 -3.34 -3.97
N LEU A 122 -1.96 -4.31 -3.07
CA LEU A 122 -2.79 -5.52 -3.09
C LEU A 122 -3.78 -5.51 -1.91
N ALA A 123 -4.97 -6.11 -2.07
CA ALA A 123 -6.05 -6.06 -1.08
C ALA A 123 -5.67 -6.56 0.33
N LEU A 124 -4.96 -7.68 0.44
CA LEU A 124 -4.88 -8.42 1.71
C LEU A 124 -3.57 -8.20 2.48
N GLN A 125 -2.45 -7.92 1.80
CA GLN A 125 -1.14 -7.81 2.46
C GLN A 125 -0.20 -6.84 1.72
N THR A 126 -0.51 -5.54 1.77
CA THR A 126 0.39 -4.51 1.22
C THR A 126 1.37 -4.01 2.28
N PRO A 127 2.70 -4.17 2.10
CA PRO A 127 3.68 -3.56 2.98
C PRO A 127 3.49 -2.04 3.04
N GLY A 128 3.63 -1.41 4.20
CA GLY A 128 3.38 0.03 4.37
C GLY A 128 4.15 0.92 3.37
N ARG A 129 5.36 0.53 2.96
CA ARG A 129 6.15 1.26 1.95
C ARG A 129 5.49 1.31 0.56
N ASN A 130 4.71 0.29 0.20
CA ASN A 130 4.07 0.20 -1.12
C ASN A 130 2.95 1.24 -1.27
N TYR A 131 2.34 1.69 -0.17
CA TYR A 131 1.36 2.79 -0.19
C TYR A 131 1.91 4.10 -0.74
N VAL A 132 3.24 4.28 -0.76
CA VAL A 132 3.88 5.45 -1.39
C VAL A 132 4.60 5.04 -2.68
N ALA A 133 5.30 3.91 -2.67
CA ALA A 133 6.11 3.47 -3.81
C ALA A 133 5.27 3.21 -5.07
N HIS A 134 4.03 2.70 -4.94
CA HIS A 134 3.18 2.37 -6.08
C HIS A 134 2.98 3.55 -7.04
N ALA A 135 2.92 4.79 -6.52
CA ALA A 135 2.69 5.99 -7.33
C ALA A 135 3.83 6.30 -8.33
N PHE A 136 4.99 5.66 -8.17
CA PHE A 136 6.17 5.87 -9.01
C PHE A 136 6.49 4.66 -9.89
N VAL A 137 5.65 3.62 -9.86
CA VAL A 137 5.81 2.41 -10.66
C VAL A 137 4.78 2.43 -11.77
N HIS A 138 5.23 2.50 -13.01
CA HIS A 138 4.36 2.59 -14.17
C HIS A 138 4.76 1.53 -15.19
N GLU A 139 3.80 0.76 -15.66
CA GLU A 139 4.04 -0.27 -16.69
C GLU A 139 4.15 0.34 -18.10
N LEU A 140 3.41 1.41 -18.37
CA LEU A 140 3.36 2.07 -19.67
C LEU A 140 3.99 3.47 -19.62
N GLY A 141 4.87 3.76 -20.58
CA GLY A 141 5.46 5.10 -20.75
C GLY A 141 4.41 6.19 -21.01
N ALA A 142 3.27 5.84 -21.62
CA ALA A 142 2.14 6.76 -21.80
C ALA A 142 1.55 7.22 -20.45
N ALA A 143 1.52 6.34 -19.44
CA ALA A 143 1.05 6.67 -18.09
C ALA A 143 1.97 7.70 -17.42
N VAL A 144 3.28 7.51 -17.56
CA VAL A 144 4.30 8.45 -17.08
C VAL A 144 4.13 9.81 -17.77
N ALA A 145 4.01 9.82 -19.09
CA ALA A 145 3.83 11.05 -19.86
C ALA A 145 2.54 11.79 -19.47
N LEU A 146 1.41 11.09 -19.35
CA LEU A 146 0.14 11.68 -18.92
C LEU A 146 0.26 12.28 -17.51
N CYS A 147 0.93 11.57 -16.59
CA CYS A 147 1.13 12.08 -15.24
C CYS A 147 1.98 13.35 -15.21
N VAL A 148 3.10 13.36 -15.93
CA VAL A 148 3.96 14.54 -16.04
C VAL A 148 3.16 15.71 -16.63
N ILE A 149 2.38 15.49 -17.69
CA ILE A 149 1.51 16.52 -18.28
C ILE A 149 0.52 17.06 -17.25
N VAL A 150 -0.16 16.20 -16.48
CA VAL A 150 -1.09 16.63 -15.43
C VAL A 150 -0.38 17.42 -14.33
N LEU A 151 0.81 17.01 -13.89
CA LEU A 151 1.60 17.76 -12.91
C LEU A 151 2.00 19.15 -13.44
N LEU A 152 2.33 19.27 -14.72
CA LEU A 152 2.66 20.55 -15.34
C LEU A 152 1.42 21.44 -15.55
N LEU A 153 0.30 20.89 -16.00
CA LEU A 153 -0.92 21.64 -16.32
C LEU A 153 -1.75 21.98 -15.08
N ALA A 154 -1.93 21.02 -14.16
CA ALA A 154 -2.74 21.17 -12.96
C ALA A 154 -1.89 21.43 -11.71
N GLY A 155 -0.77 20.71 -11.55
CA GLY A 155 0.10 20.85 -10.38
C GLY A 155 0.71 22.24 -10.25
N ILE A 156 1.31 22.78 -11.31
CA ILE A 156 1.95 24.11 -11.28
C ILE A 156 0.98 25.23 -10.86
N PRO A 157 -0.23 25.37 -11.46
CA PRO A 157 -1.18 26.40 -11.02
C PRO A 157 -1.69 26.18 -9.60
N LEU A 158 -1.90 24.94 -9.17
CA LEU A 158 -2.31 24.61 -7.80
C LEU A 158 -1.21 24.96 -6.80
N GLU A 159 0.05 24.62 -7.08
CA GLU A 159 1.19 24.96 -6.23
C GLU A 159 1.37 26.48 -6.09
N ARG A 160 1.20 27.22 -7.18
CA ARG A 160 1.23 28.70 -7.14
C ARG A 160 0.10 29.28 -6.31
N ALA A 161 -1.08 28.67 -6.35
CA ALA A 161 -2.25 29.16 -5.64
C ALA A 161 -2.25 28.81 -4.14
N TRP A 162 -1.68 27.66 -3.76
CA TRP A 162 -1.68 27.18 -2.38
C TRP A 162 -0.37 27.43 -1.65
N GLY A 163 0.70 27.72 -2.40
CA GLY A 163 2.07 27.68 -1.91
C GLY A 163 2.62 26.25 -1.84
N SER A 164 3.93 26.12 -2.06
CA SER A 164 4.62 24.83 -2.08
C SER A 164 4.42 23.95 -0.84
N PRO A 165 4.39 24.47 0.42
CA PRO A 165 4.19 23.61 1.59
C PRO A 165 2.81 22.92 1.62
N VAL A 166 1.75 23.67 1.30
CA VAL A 166 0.38 23.13 1.29
C VAL A 166 0.21 22.14 0.15
N PHE A 167 0.75 22.49 -1.03
CA PHE A 167 0.74 21.59 -2.18
C PHE A 167 1.53 20.30 -1.94
N ALA A 168 2.72 20.39 -1.32
CA ALA A 168 3.51 19.21 -0.96
C ALA A 168 2.75 18.29 0.02
N LEU A 169 2.14 18.87 1.05
CA LEU A 169 1.32 18.11 1.99
C LEU A 169 0.14 17.42 1.28
N PHE A 170 -0.52 18.13 0.35
CA PHE A 170 -1.60 17.55 -0.46
C PHE A 170 -1.12 16.36 -1.29
N VAL A 171 -0.02 16.49 -2.04
CA VAL A 171 0.51 15.40 -2.87
C VAL A 171 0.94 14.20 -2.02
N LEU A 172 1.67 14.44 -0.93
CA LEU A 172 2.16 13.39 -0.03
C LEU A 172 1.04 12.64 0.70
N THR A 173 -0.10 13.28 0.95
CA THR A 173 -1.27 12.65 1.57
C THR A 173 -2.21 12.00 0.54
N ALA A 174 -2.34 12.57 -0.66
CA ALA A 174 -3.17 12.02 -1.72
C ALA A 174 -2.72 10.62 -2.15
N ILE A 175 -1.41 10.39 -2.27
CA ILE A 175 -0.84 9.10 -2.68
C ILE A 175 -1.34 7.94 -1.78
N PRO A 176 -1.06 7.91 -0.46
CA PRO A 176 -1.51 6.81 0.40
C PRO A 176 -3.03 6.75 0.58
N LEU A 177 -3.74 7.88 0.53
CA LEU A 177 -5.20 7.89 0.62
C LEU A 177 -5.86 7.25 -0.61
N THR A 178 -5.34 7.49 -1.80
CA THR A 178 -5.85 6.86 -3.02
C THR A 178 -5.54 5.36 -3.07
N ALA A 179 -4.36 4.94 -2.61
CA ALA A 179 -4.07 3.52 -2.39
C ALA A 179 -5.01 2.86 -1.38
N GLN A 180 -5.36 3.57 -0.30
CA GLN A 180 -6.33 3.04 0.66
C GLN A 180 -7.75 2.97 0.07
N ALA A 181 -8.12 3.92 -0.79
CA ALA A 181 -9.40 3.88 -1.51
C ALA A 181 -9.48 2.67 -2.44
N ASP A 182 -8.41 2.40 -3.21
CA ASP A 182 -8.29 1.21 -4.04
C ASP A 182 -8.50 -0.08 -3.24
N ARG A 183 -7.79 -0.22 -2.13
CA ARG A 183 -7.91 -1.41 -1.28
C ARG A 183 -9.33 -1.66 -0.76
N VAL A 184 -10.11 -0.60 -0.55
CA VAL A 184 -11.48 -0.68 -0.02
C VAL A 184 -12.50 -0.89 -1.14
N LEU A 185 -12.28 -0.29 -2.31
CA LEU A 185 -13.27 -0.21 -3.38
C LEU A 185 -13.04 -1.24 -4.49
N ASP A 186 -11.78 -1.45 -4.89
CA ASP A 186 -11.41 -2.22 -6.09
C ASP A 186 -10.40 -3.37 -5.81
N GLY A 187 -9.98 -3.53 -4.55
CA GLY A 187 -8.92 -4.48 -4.16
C GLY A 187 -9.23 -5.97 -4.43
N SER A 188 -10.49 -6.34 -4.69
CA SER A 188 -10.88 -7.73 -4.96
C SER A 188 -10.37 -8.28 -6.29
N SER A 189 -9.88 -7.43 -7.20
CA SER A 189 -9.42 -7.84 -8.54
C SER A 189 -8.17 -8.72 -8.53
N GLY A 190 -7.42 -8.75 -7.42
CA GLY A 190 -6.14 -9.46 -7.33
C GLY A 190 -4.98 -8.83 -8.12
N VAL A 191 -5.27 -7.86 -8.99
CA VAL A 191 -4.29 -7.08 -9.75
C VAL A 191 -3.71 -6.00 -8.84
N PRO A 192 -2.38 -5.85 -8.76
CA PRO A 192 -1.78 -4.79 -7.96
C PRO A 192 -2.09 -3.42 -8.56
N TRP A 193 -2.62 -2.50 -7.75
CA TRP A 193 -2.73 -1.11 -8.14
C TRP A 193 -1.34 -0.46 -8.14
N SER A 194 -0.93 0.04 -9.30
CA SER A 194 0.33 0.75 -9.49
C SER A 194 0.12 1.97 -10.38
N GLY A 195 1.06 2.90 -10.30
CA GLY A 195 1.05 4.13 -11.04
C GLY A 195 0.43 5.29 -10.30
N SER A 196 0.56 6.46 -10.91
CA SER A 196 0.19 7.75 -10.35
C SER A 196 -1.25 8.16 -10.66
N ALA A 197 -2.10 7.26 -11.14
CA ALA A 197 -3.46 7.60 -11.59
C ALA A 197 -4.34 8.16 -10.46
N GLY A 198 -4.15 7.67 -9.23
CA GLY A 198 -4.80 8.24 -8.04
C GLY A 198 -4.35 9.68 -7.77
N LEU A 199 -3.03 9.94 -7.85
CA LEU A 199 -2.48 11.29 -7.68
C LEU A 199 -2.97 12.26 -8.77
N THR A 200 -2.95 11.84 -10.04
CA THR A 200 -3.42 12.68 -11.16
C THR A 200 -4.91 12.96 -11.06
N GLY A 201 -5.73 11.97 -10.70
CA GLY A 201 -7.15 12.15 -10.41
C GLY A 201 -7.38 13.18 -9.30
N ALA A 202 -6.65 13.09 -8.20
CA ALA A 202 -6.72 14.07 -7.11
C ALA A 202 -6.30 15.48 -7.55
N LEU A 203 -5.22 15.61 -8.32
CA LEU A 203 -4.78 16.90 -8.86
C LEU A 203 -5.83 17.52 -9.79
N VAL A 204 -6.41 16.72 -10.69
CA VAL A 204 -7.43 17.18 -11.63
C VAL A 204 -8.72 17.56 -10.91
N GLY A 205 -9.14 16.79 -9.91
CA GLY A 205 -10.30 17.12 -9.06
C GLY A 205 -10.11 18.43 -8.29
N ALA A 206 -8.94 18.63 -7.70
CA ALA A 206 -8.58 19.89 -7.04
C ALA A 206 -8.58 21.07 -8.02
N TYR A 207 -7.97 20.88 -9.19
CA TYR A 207 -7.93 21.88 -10.25
C TYR A 207 -9.32 22.24 -10.74
N PHE A 208 -10.20 21.25 -10.92
CA PHE A 208 -11.58 21.45 -11.34
C PHE A 208 -12.31 22.43 -10.43
N ILE A 209 -12.37 22.14 -9.11
CA ILE A 209 -13.06 22.99 -8.13
C ILE A 209 -12.49 24.40 -8.10
N ARG A 210 -11.17 24.54 -8.20
CA ARG A 210 -10.54 25.86 -8.17
C ARG A 210 -10.75 26.65 -9.47
N SER A 211 -10.76 25.96 -10.62
CA SER A 211 -11.00 26.60 -11.92
C SER A 211 -12.40 27.23 -12.04
N LEU A 212 -13.39 26.76 -11.27
CA LEU A 212 -14.73 27.37 -11.21
C LEU A 212 -14.70 28.84 -10.75
N GLY A 213 -13.61 29.27 -10.10
CA GLY A 213 -13.39 30.68 -9.75
C GLY A 213 -12.85 31.54 -10.90
N GLY A 214 -12.50 30.96 -12.07
CA GLY A 214 -12.02 31.72 -13.24
C GLY A 214 -10.54 32.13 -13.23
N HIS A 215 -9.71 31.51 -12.39
CA HIS A 215 -8.31 31.96 -12.17
C HIS A 215 -7.25 31.19 -12.96
N PHE A 216 -7.64 30.18 -13.73
CA PHE A 216 -6.69 29.28 -14.40
C PHE A 216 -6.79 29.34 -15.92
N PRO A 217 -5.67 29.10 -16.63
CA PRO A 217 -5.61 29.24 -18.10
C PRO A 217 -6.47 28.21 -18.83
N LEU A 218 -6.58 26.99 -18.29
CA LEU A 218 -7.45 25.95 -18.83
C LEU A 218 -8.69 25.80 -17.95
N SER A 219 -9.86 25.70 -18.56
CA SER A 219 -11.07 25.48 -17.81
C SER A 219 -11.12 24.05 -17.27
N GLY A 220 -11.35 23.88 -15.97
CA GLY A 220 -11.30 22.55 -15.35
C GLY A 220 -12.37 21.60 -15.87
N TRP A 221 -13.52 22.13 -16.32
CA TRP A 221 -14.57 21.31 -16.94
C TRP A 221 -14.15 20.71 -18.30
N MET A 222 -13.13 21.28 -18.96
CA MET A 222 -12.50 20.67 -20.14
C MET A 222 -11.40 19.69 -19.74
N LEU A 223 -10.60 20.04 -18.74
CA LEU A 223 -9.45 19.24 -18.32
C LEU A 223 -9.86 17.88 -17.73
N LEU A 224 -10.88 17.84 -16.88
CA LEU A 224 -11.31 16.60 -16.22
C LEU A 224 -11.80 15.52 -17.22
N PRO A 225 -12.73 15.80 -18.14
CA PRO A 225 -13.13 14.83 -19.17
C PRO A 225 -11.98 14.44 -20.10
N ALA A 226 -11.13 15.40 -20.48
CA ALA A 226 -9.97 15.11 -21.33
C ALA A 226 -8.97 14.16 -20.65
N TRP A 227 -8.73 14.35 -19.34
CA TRP A 227 -7.89 13.46 -18.56
C TRP A 227 -8.52 12.06 -18.42
N ILE A 228 -9.82 11.95 -18.10
CA ILE A 228 -10.52 10.65 -18.04
C ILE A 228 -10.42 9.92 -19.37
N ALA A 229 -10.65 10.61 -20.49
CA ALA A 229 -10.55 10.03 -21.82
C ALA A 229 -9.12 9.57 -22.15
N ALA A 230 -8.10 10.36 -21.79
CA ALA A 230 -6.70 10.00 -22.02
C ALA A 230 -6.26 8.81 -21.14
N ASP A 231 -6.65 8.78 -19.86
CA ASP A 231 -6.34 7.65 -18.96
C ASP A 231 -6.99 6.36 -19.45
N ALA A 232 -8.29 6.41 -19.78
CA ALA A 232 -9.01 5.26 -20.30
C ALA A 232 -8.41 4.78 -21.64
N LEU A 233 -8.40 5.63 -22.67
CA LEU A 233 -8.09 5.21 -24.04
C LEU A 233 -6.59 4.99 -24.28
N VAL A 234 -5.73 5.85 -23.73
CA VAL A 234 -4.29 5.84 -24.06
C VAL A 234 -3.49 5.05 -23.03
N VAL A 235 -3.77 5.23 -21.74
CA VAL A 235 -3.00 4.57 -20.69
C VAL A 235 -3.46 3.14 -20.48
N ARG A 236 -4.77 2.92 -20.35
CA ARG A 236 -5.32 1.58 -20.07
C ARG A 236 -5.61 0.79 -21.34
N GLY A 237 -5.48 1.41 -22.51
CA GLY A 237 -5.87 0.80 -23.78
C GLY A 237 -7.34 0.37 -23.79
N PHE A 238 -8.18 1.05 -22.99
CA PHE A 238 -9.58 0.69 -22.82
C PHE A 238 -10.32 0.78 -24.16
N TRP A 239 -10.82 -0.37 -24.59
CA TRP A 239 -11.89 -0.46 -25.57
C TRP A 239 -13.20 -0.69 -24.82
N ILE A 240 -14.31 -0.21 -25.39
CA ILE A 240 -15.66 -0.14 -24.75
C ILE A 240 -16.14 -1.50 -24.20
N ASP A 241 -15.50 -2.60 -24.58
CA ASP A 241 -15.91 -3.97 -24.33
C ASP A 241 -15.53 -4.54 -22.94
N ASP A 242 -14.63 -3.89 -22.17
CA ASP A 242 -14.26 -4.36 -20.81
C ASP A 242 -14.25 -3.26 -19.73
N PRO A 243 -15.43 -2.72 -19.33
CA PRO A 243 -15.54 -1.69 -18.31
C PRO A 243 -15.05 -2.11 -16.92
N GLY A 244 -14.89 -3.41 -16.67
CA GLY A 244 -14.47 -3.96 -15.38
C GLY A 244 -12.97 -3.82 -15.09
N ALA A 245 -12.14 -3.69 -16.13
CA ALA A 245 -10.69 -3.56 -15.98
C ALA A 245 -10.23 -2.19 -15.40
N VAL A 246 -11.12 -1.19 -15.39
CA VAL A 246 -10.80 0.14 -14.86
C VAL A 246 -11.35 0.27 -13.44
N PRO A 247 -10.53 0.62 -12.43
CA PRO A 247 -10.98 0.85 -11.06
C PRO A 247 -11.64 2.23 -10.96
N TRP A 248 -12.83 2.33 -11.55
CA TRP A 248 -13.61 3.56 -11.63
C TRP A 248 -13.93 4.13 -10.25
N ALA A 249 -14.18 3.27 -9.28
CA ALA A 249 -14.47 3.68 -7.92
C ALA A 249 -13.27 4.38 -7.29
N THR A 250 -12.06 3.84 -7.46
CA THR A 250 -10.81 4.48 -7.03
C THR A 250 -10.54 5.79 -7.73
N LEU A 251 -10.71 5.84 -9.06
CA LEU A 251 -10.49 7.09 -9.82
C LEU A 251 -11.50 8.17 -9.39
N ALA A 252 -12.78 7.82 -9.20
CA ALA A 252 -13.80 8.73 -8.70
C ALA A 252 -13.49 9.20 -7.27
N ALA A 253 -13.07 8.29 -6.39
CA ALA A 253 -12.66 8.62 -5.02
C ALA A 253 -11.45 9.55 -5.00
N ALA A 254 -10.47 9.34 -5.88
CA ALA A 254 -9.31 10.21 -6.04
C ALA A 254 -9.70 11.63 -6.49
N VAL A 255 -10.55 11.74 -7.52
CA VAL A 255 -11.09 13.03 -7.98
C VAL A 255 -11.87 13.73 -6.87
N ALA A 256 -12.73 12.99 -6.15
CA ALA A 256 -13.49 13.51 -5.02
C ALA A 256 -12.60 13.99 -3.87
N LEU A 257 -11.53 13.25 -3.55
CA LEU A 257 -10.53 13.64 -2.55
C LEU A 257 -9.87 14.98 -2.91
N GLY A 258 -9.45 15.12 -4.16
CA GLY A 258 -8.89 16.38 -4.68
C GLY A 258 -9.87 17.54 -4.61
N ALA A 259 -11.08 17.33 -5.13
CA ALA A 259 -12.15 18.32 -5.14
C ALA A 259 -12.53 18.76 -3.72
N GLY A 260 -12.70 17.80 -2.80
CA GLY A 260 -13.01 18.03 -1.39
C GLY A 260 -11.91 18.82 -0.69
N THR A 261 -10.65 18.48 -0.93
CA THR A 261 -9.51 19.21 -0.35
C THR A 261 -9.46 20.66 -0.84
N ALA A 262 -9.61 20.88 -2.15
CA ALA A 262 -9.67 22.24 -2.71
C ALA A 262 -10.86 23.05 -2.15
N GLY A 263 -12.03 22.42 -2.02
CA GLY A 263 -13.20 23.02 -1.38
C GLY A 263 -12.96 23.40 0.07
N ALA A 264 -12.35 22.52 0.86
CA ALA A 264 -12.01 22.77 2.25
C ALA A 264 -10.99 23.91 2.41
N LEU A 265 -9.91 23.93 1.62
CA LEU A 265 -8.92 25.00 1.63
C LEU A 265 -9.55 26.36 1.31
N ARG A 266 -10.49 26.40 0.35
CA ARG A 266 -11.25 27.60 0.01
C ARG A 266 -12.16 28.05 1.15
N LEU A 267 -12.90 27.14 1.78
CA LEU A 267 -13.77 27.45 2.92
C LEU A 267 -13.00 27.97 4.13
N LEU A 268 -11.82 27.40 4.40
CA LEU A 268 -10.93 27.81 5.47
C LEU A 268 -10.15 29.10 5.17
N ARG A 269 -10.31 29.67 3.97
CA ARG A 269 -9.59 30.85 3.48
C ARG A 269 -8.06 30.71 3.62
N VAL A 270 -7.54 29.50 3.42
CA VAL A 270 -6.09 29.24 3.49
C VAL A 270 -5.36 30.07 2.45
N GLU A 271 -5.92 30.19 1.25
CA GLU A 271 -5.37 31.01 0.16
C GLU A 271 -5.22 32.48 0.56
N ALA A 272 -6.29 33.07 1.13
CA ALA A 272 -6.23 34.44 1.61
C ALA A 272 -5.20 34.63 2.73
N ARG A 273 -4.94 33.60 3.54
CA ARG A 273 -3.88 33.63 4.56
C ARG A 273 -2.51 33.52 3.92
N VAL A 274 -2.31 32.67 2.92
CA VAL A 274 -1.04 32.52 2.20
C VAL A 274 -0.71 33.82 1.46
N ASP A 275 -1.68 34.45 0.80
CA ASP A 275 -1.53 35.75 0.15
C ASP A 275 -1.29 36.88 1.17
N ALA A 276 -1.91 36.79 2.35
CA ALA A 276 -1.76 37.77 3.41
C ALA A 276 -0.46 37.61 4.21
N ILE A 277 0.26 36.48 4.11
CA ILE A 277 1.65 36.41 4.59
C ILE A 277 2.38 37.43 3.72
N PRO A 278 2.67 38.63 4.26
CA PRO A 278 3.34 39.64 3.47
C PRO A 278 4.63 38.98 3.02
N SER A 279 5.00 39.16 1.76
CA SER A 279 6.39 39.00 1.35
C SER A 279 7.21 40.05 2.13
N SER A 280 7.34 39.84 3.43
CA SER A 280 8.03 40.67 4.42
C SER A 280 9.55 40.60 4.20
N ARG A 281 9.99 39.79 3.23
CA ARG A 281 11.34 39.82 2.65
C ARG A 281 11.44 40.55 1.31
N SER A 282 10.33 41.05 0.75
CA SER A 282 10.32 42.00 -0.37
C SER A 282 9.71 43.35 0.05
N SER A 283 9.84 43.73 1.32
CA SER A 283 9.48 45.08 1.78
C SER A 283 10.39 46.18 1.23
N GLY A 284 11.38 45.84 0.41
CA GLY A 284 11.82 46.77 -0.61
C GLY A 284 10.75 46.82 -1.70
N GLY A 285 9.76 47.72 -1.57
CA GLY A 285 9.20 48.33 -2.78
C GLY A 285 10.35 48.80 -3.69
N PRO A 286 10.13 49.00 -5.00
CA PRO A 286 11.18 49.44 -5.92
C PRO A 286 11.98 50.52 -5.21
N ASN A 287 13.27 50.26 -4.99
CA ASN A 287 14.11 51.04 -4.09
C ASN A 287 13.76 52.53 -4.32
N PRO A 288 13.40 53.30 -3.29
CA PRO A 288 12.92 54.67 -3.48
C PRO A 288 13.89 55.51 -4.33
N ALA A 289 15.18 55.17 -4.33
CA ALA A 289 16.16 55.72 -5.24
C ALA A 289 15.88 55.37 -6.72
N VAL A 290 15.66 54.09 -7.05
CA VAL A 290 15.32 53.64 -8.40
C VAL A 290 13.99 54.24 -8.86
N ALA A 291 12.98 54.30 -7.98
CA ALA A 291 11.69 54.92 -8.30
C ALA A 291 11.80 56.45 -8.52
N ARG A 292 12.67 57.16 -7.76
CA ARG A 292 12.96 58.58 -8.01
C ARG A 292 13.78 58.80 -9.27
N ALA A 293 14.79 57.97 -9.51
CA ALA A 293 15.61 58.06 -10.72
C ALA A 293 14.77 57.84 -11.97
N ALA A 294 13.83 56.88 -11.95
CA ALA A 294 12.88 56.68 -13.04
C ALA A 294 12.00 57.92 -13.31
N ARG A 295 11.57 58.64 -12.26
CA ARG A 295 10.82 59.90 -12.40
C ARG A 295 11.69 61.05 -12.91
N MET A 296 12.89 61.24 -12.34
CA MET A 296 13.84 62.28 -12.81
C MET A 296 14.18 62.08 -14.29
N ARG A 297 14.29 60.83 -14.72
CA ARG A 297 14.46 60.50 -16.12
C ARG A 297 13.23 60.85 -16.97
N SER A 298 12.01 60.54 -16.53
CA SER A 298 10.80 60.93 -17.26
C SER A 298 10.62 62.46 -17.35
N ASP A 299 11.20 63.19 -16.40
CA ASP A 299 11.17 64.65 -16.35
C ASP A 299 12.27 65.31 -17.21
N GLY A 300 13.09 64.49 -17.91
CA GLY A 300 14.11 64.96 -18.85
C GLY A 300 15.48 65.24 -18.24
N ASP A 301 15.75 64.79 -17.02
CA ASP A 301 17.04 64.97 -16.34
C ASP A 301 17.76 63.62 -16.09
N PRO A 302 18.32 63.01 -17.15
CA PRO A 302 18.94 61.67 -17.06
C PRO A 302 20.22 61.66 -16.22
N TYR A 303 20.94 62.78 -16.13
CA TYR A 303 22.19 62.89 -15.37
C TYR A 303 21.94 62.82 -13.87
N GLN A 304 20.93 63.55 -13.36
CA GLN A 304 20.55 63.46 -11.94
C GLN A 304 19.99 62.08 -11.58
N ALA A 305 19.23 61.46 -12.50
CA ALA A 305 18.78 60.08 -12.32
C ALA A 305 19.96 59.11 -12.17
N PHE A 306 21.01 59.28 -12.96
CA PHE A 306 22.22 58.48 -12.91
C PHE A 306 23.00 58.70 -11.60
N GLU A 307 23.25 59.95 -11.22
CA GLU A 307 23.93 60.28 -9.96
C GLU A 307 23.19 59.72 -8.75
N LEU A 308 21.85 59.75 -8.76
CA LEU A 308 21.03 59.23 -7.67
C LEU A 308 21.10 57.69 -7.56
N ILE A 309 21.20 56.99 -8.69
CA ILE A 309 21.46 55.54 -8.71
C ILE A 309 22.88 55.25 -8.22
N GLN A 310 23.88 56.03 -8.66
CA GLN A 310 25.28 55.85 -8.27
C GLN A 310 25.49 56.14 -6.77
N ALA A 311 24.82 57.17 -6.24
CA ALA A 311 24.78 57.48 -4.81
C ALA A 311 24.13 56.35 -4.02
N ALA A 312 22.94 55.88 -4.44
CA ALA A 312 22.27 54.75 -3.80
C ALA A 312 23.08 53.45 -3.85
N TRP A 313 23.86 53.25 -4.92
CA TRP A 313 24.79 52.12 -5.04
C TRP A 313 25.98 52.28 -4.08
N SER A 314 26.56 53.47 -3.99
CA SER A 314 27.72 53.71 -3.11
C SER A 314 27.35 53.67 -1.63
N GLU A 315 26.14 54.09 -1.26
CA GLU A 315 25.60 54.02 0.11
C GLU A 315 25.13 52.60 0.51
N GLY A 316 24.80 51.75 -0.47
CA GLY A 316 24.30 50.39 -0.28
C GLY A 316 25.35 49.37 0.17
N ARG A 317 25.62 49.30 1.49
CA ARG A 317 26.33 48.17 2.14
C ARG A 317 25.47 46.90 2.17
N SER A 318 26.04 45.79 1.70
CA SER A 318 25.69 44.35 1.86
C SER A 318 24.29 43.81 1.52
N ASP A 319 23.22 44.60 1.48
CA ASP A 319 21.85 44.07 1.33
C ASP A 319 21.27 44.15 -0.09
N PHE A 320 22.05 44.63 -1.06
CA PHE A 320 21.63 44.66 -2.47
C PHE A 320 21.81 43.30 -3.13
N ASP A 321 20.72 42.73 -3.67
CA ASP A 321 20.77 41.58 -4.58
C ASP A 321 21.44 42.03 -5.89
N PRO A 322 22.73 41.70 -6.10
CA PRO A 322 23.57 42.35 -7.12
C PRO A 322 23.09 42.07 -8.55
N VAL A 323 22.27 41.03 -8.73
CA VAL A 323 21.74 40.60 -10.03
C VAL A 323 20.59 41.51 -10.47
N LEU A 324 19.68 41.89 -9.57
CA LEU A 324 18.51 42.72 -9.92
C LEU A 324 18.93 44.15 -10.28
N THR A 325 19.88 44.72 -9.53
CA THR A 325 20.42 46.07 -9.78
C THR A 325 21.16 46.18 -11.10
N ARG A 326 21.81 45.11 -11.57
CA ARG A 326 22.56 45.15 -12.83
C ARG A 326 21.60 45.17 -14.01
N THR A 327 20.58 44.32 -14.01
CA THR A 327 19.59 44.25 -15.09
C THR A 327 18.72 45.50 -15.14
N ASP A 328 18.31 46.05 -13.99
CA ASP A 328 17.53 47.29 -13.93
C ASP A 328 18.37 48.52 -14.31
N ALA A 329 19.67 48.55 -13.95
CA ALA A 329 20.59 49.57 -14.43
C ALA A 329 20.82 49.47 -15.94
N TYR A 330 21.02 48.27 -16.50
CA TYR A 330 21.16 48.08 -17.95
C TYR A 330 19.88 48.45 -18.71
N LEU A 331 18.69 48.07 -18.21
CA LEU A 331 17.40 48.49 -18.79
C LEU A 331 17.20 50.01 -18.68
N ALA A 332 17.67 50.63 -17.61
CA ALA A 332 17.68 52.08 -17.48
C ALA A 332 18.70 52.76 -18.40
N LEU A 333 19.78 52.08 -18.79
CA LEU A 333 20.88 52.66 -19.57
C LEU A 333 20.87 52.28 -21.06
N ALA A 334 20.01 51.34 -21.49
CA ALA A 334 19.88 50.91 -22.88
C ALA A 334 19.12 51.91 -23.79
N ASP A 335 19.13 53.20 -23.45
CA ASP A 335 18.52 54.26 -24.25
C ASP A 335 19.50 54.79 -25.31
N PRO A 336 19.17 54.76 -26.61
CA PRO A 336 20.05 55.21 -27.68
C PRO A 336 20.35 56.73 -27.65
N SER A 337 19.68 57.50 -26.79
CA SER A 337 19.90 58.94 -26.62
C SER A 337 21.05 59.32 -25.68
N ILE A 338 21.66 58.35 -24.98
CA ILE A 338 22.77 58.59 -24.06
C ILE A 338 24.08 58.69 -24.85
N GLU A 339 24.78 59.82 -24.71
CA GLU A 339 26.09 60.06 -25.34
C GLU A 339 27.11 58.97 -24.96
N GLY A 340 27.94 58.56 -25.92
CA GLY A 340 28.85 57.41 -25.78
C GLY A 340 29.84 57.47 -24.61
N SER A 341 30.13 58.66 -24.07
CA SER A 341 30.99 58.86 -22.90
C SER A 341 30.41 58.25 -21.61
N LEU A 342 29.09 58.37 -21.40
CA LEU A 342 28.42 57.79 -20.23
C LEU A 342 28.34 56.26 -20.31
N SER A 343 28.16 55.73 -21.52
CA SER A 343 28.17 54.28 -21.75
C SER A 343 29.50 53.65 -21.34
N GLU A 344 30.63 54.28 -21.71
CA GLU A 344 31.97 53.78 -21.33
C GLU A 344 32.22 53.85 -19.82
N GLU A 345 31.71 54.88 -19.15
CA GLU A 345 31.89 55.06 -17.71
C GLU A 345 31.08 54.06 -16.88
N VAL A 346 29.86 53.74 -17.32
CA VAL A 346 29.02 52.67 -16.77
C VAL A 346 29.71 51.32 -16.92
N GLU A 347 30.24 51.03 -18.11
CA GLU A 347 30.89 49.76 -18.40
C GLU A 347 32.15 49.57 -17.52
N ARG A 348 32.90 50.64 -17.28
CA ARG A 348 34.03 50.65 -16.32
C ARG A 348 33.60 50.40 -14.88
N LEU A 349 32.52 51.02 -14.41
CA LEU A 349 31.98 50.82 -13.05
C LEU A 349 31.48 49.39 -12.83
N VAL A 350 30.89 48.80 -13.87
CA VAL A 350 30.40 47.42 -13.85
C VAL A 350 31.57 46.41 -13.91
N ALA A 351 32.65 46.72 -14.60
CA ALA A 351 33.84 45.86 -14.71
C ALA A 351 34.73 45.86 -13.46
N THR A 352 34.80 46.98 -12.72
CA THR A 352 35.76 47.17 -11.61
C THR A 352 35.38 46.49 -10.30
N LYS A 353 34.16 45.97 -10.14
CA LYS A 353 33.67 45.42 -8.86
C LYS A 353 33.27 43.93 -8.90
N ALA A 354 33.65 43.20 -9.95
CA ALA A 354 33.51 41.75 -9.96
C ALA A 354 34.47 41.15 -8.89
N PRO A 355 33.97 40.48 -7.84
CA PRO A 355 34.84 39.87 -6.85
C PRO A 355 35.67 38.78 -7.52
N ALA A 356 36.99 38.80 -7.29
CA ALA A 356 37.88 37.74 -7.74
C ALA A 356 37.37 36.38 -7.23
N PRO A 357 37.38 35.31 -8.05
CA PRO A 357 36.97 33.99 -7.61
C PRO A 357 37.84 33.57 -6.43
N SER A 358 37.20 33.31 -5.29
CA SER A 358 37.89 32.81 -4.10
C SER A 358 38.54 31.46 -4.43
N PRO A 359 39.83 31.24 -4.12
CA PRO A 359 40.51 29.98 -4.43
C PRO A 359 39.84 28.83 -3.68
N ALA A 360 39.45 27.80 -4.43
CA ALA A 360 38.80 26.61 -3.93
C ALA A 360 39.64 25.93 -2.83
N ALA A 361 39.12 25.91 -1.61
CA ALA A 361 39.66 25.09 -0.53
C ALA A 361 39.36 23.61 -0.82
N SER A 362 40.39 22.78 -0.66
CA SER A 362 40.30 21.32 -0.81
C SER A 362 39.34 20.71 0.22
N PRO A 363 38.58 19.65 -0.14
CA PRO A 363 37.65 19.01 0.77
C PRO A 363 38.39 18.12 1.78
N GLU A 364 38.27 18.45 3.06
CA GLU A 364 38.55 17.56 4.19
C GLU A 364 37.41 16.54 4.33
N PRO A 365 37.70 15.24 4.59
CA PRO A 365 36.67 14.23 4.78
C PRO A 365 36.01 14.36 6.16
N PRO A 366 34.69 14.13 6.29
CA PRO A 366 34.00 14.29 7.57
C PRO A 366 34.23 13.08 8.49
N LEU A 367 34.60 13.38 9.74
CA LEU A 367 34.54 12.48 10.88
C LEU A 367 33.09 12.10 11.18
N GLU A 368 32.84 10.80 11.31
CA GLU A 368 31.58 10.21 11.72
C GLU A 368 31.26 10.60 13.17
N SER A 369 30.20 11.40 13.36
CA SER A 369 29.60 11.64 14.67
C SER A 369 28.35 10.76 14.83
N HIS A 370 28.44 9.74 15.68
CA HIS A 370 27.30 8.93 16.11
C HIS A 370 26.23 9.81 16.78
N SER A 371 25.01 9.76 16.25
CA SER A 371 23.90 10.61 16.69
C SER A 371 23.29 10.11 18.01
N GLN A 372 22.94 11.07 18.87
CA GLN A 372 22.31 10.88 20.19
C GLN A 372 20.85 10.37 20.13
N LEU A 373 20.37 9.92 18.96
CA LEU A 373 19.01 9.38 18.80
C LEU A 373 18.85 7.96 19.38
N ASP A 374 19.93 7.18 19.43
CA ASP A 374 19.90 5.78 19.92
C ASP A 374 19.66 5.65 21.44
N ARG A 375 19.78 6.74 22.21
CA ARG A 375 19.57 6.70 23.67
C ARG A 375 18.14 7.00 24.12
N ARG A 376 17.24 7.46 23.24
CA ARG A 376 15.87 7.83 23.63
C ARG A 376 14.82 6.74 23.41
N VAL A 377 15.12 5.72 22.60
CA VAL A 377 14.15 4.65 22.27
C VAL A 377 14.06 3.57 23.36
N GLN A 378 14.94 3.59 24.37
CA GLN A 378 15.01 2.52 25.38
C GLN A 378 14.29 2.83 26.71
N ALA A 379 13.58 3.97 26.82
CA ALA A 379 13.04 4.44 28.10
C ALA A 379 11.49 4.49 28.21
N GLU A 380 10.73 4.16 27.17
CA GLU A 380 9.25 4.32 27.19
C GLU A 380 8.44 3.00 27.29
N HIS A 381 9.08 1.85 27.45
CA HIS A 381 8.40 0.57 27.69
C HIS A 381 8.40 0.21 29.18
N GLN A 382 7.62 0.90 30.00
CA GLN A 382 7.18 0.39 31.31
C GLN A 382 6.11 1.32 31.91
N THR A 383 4.83 0.92 31.80
CA THR A 383 3.79 0.98 32.85
C THR A 383 2.41 0.81 32.19
N VAL A 384 1.79 -0.36 32.37
CA VAL A 384 0.33 -0.50 32.29
C VAL A 384 -0.10 -1.25 33.54
N GLU A 385 -0.79 -0.53 34.42
CA GLU A 385 -1.41 -1.05 35.64
C GLU A 385 -2.62 -1.91 35.27
N ALA A 386 -2.70 -3.10 35.85
CA ALA A 386 -3.81 -4.03 35.68
C ALA A 386 -4.97 -3.67 36.61
N THR A 387 -6.13 -3.36 36.04
CA THR A 387 -7.41 -3.29 36.76
C THR A 387 -8.11 -4.64 36.65
N VAL A 388 -8.30 -5.28 37.81
CA VAL A 388 -9.01 -6.56 37.97
C VAL A 388 -10.50 -6.28 38.22
N PHE A 389 -11.39 -6.93 37.47
CA PHE A 389 -12.81 -7.05 37.79
C PHE A 389 -13.13 -8.51 38.15
N PRO A 390 -13.87 -8.79 39.24
CA PRO A 390 -14.28 -10.14 39.59
C PRO A 390 -15.56 -10.50 38.82
N LEU A 391 -15.50 -11.61 38.09
CA LEU A 391 -16.69 -12.32 37.61
C LEU A 391 -16.64 -13.72 38.21
N GLU A 392 -17.51 -13.93 39.19
CA GLU A 392 -17.80 -15.20 39.83
C GLU A 392 -18.38 -16.16 38.78
N LEU A 393 -17.81 -17.35 38.65
CA LEU A 393 -18.48 -18.49 38.03
C LEU A 393 -18.26 -19.72 38.89
N ASP A 394 -19.37 -20.36 39.20
CA ASP A 394 -19.56 -21.41 40.21
C ASP A 394 -18.62 -22.59 40.06
N THR A 395 -17.84 -22.84 41.11
CA THR A 395 -17.33 -24.17 41.44
C THR A 395 -18.39 -24.91 42.26
N ASP A 396 -19.24 -25.68 41.60
CA ASP A 396 -19.97 -26.76 42.26
C ASP A 396 -19.33 -28.09 41.89
N VAL A 397 -18.42 -28.51 42.76
CA VAL A 397 -18.08 -29.90 42.98
C VAL A 397 -18.63 -30.25 44.35
N ASP A 398 -19.69 -31.05 44.42
CA ASP A 398 -19.92 -31.92 45.58
C ASP A 398 -20.53 -33.27 45.14
N PRO A 399 -20.04 -34.41 45.66
CA PRO A 399 -20.52 -35.73 45.33
C PRO A 399 -21.46 -36.27 46.43
N ARG A 400 -22.66 -36.73 46.05
CA ARG A 400 -23.39 -37.92 46.55
C ARG A 400 -24.90 -37.78 46.38
N ASP A 401 -25.50 -38.91 46.04
CA ASP A 401 -26.83 -39.43 46.39
C ASP A 401 -27.98 -38.42 46.50
N ASP A 402 -28.94 -38.46 45.56
CA ASP A 402 -30.28 -39.03 45.84
C ASP A 402 -31.18 -39.02 44.59
N GLU A 403 -32.09 -39.99 44.58
CA GLU A 403 -33.20 -40.14 43.63
C GLU A 403 -34.13 -38.92 43.64
N THR A 404 -34.66 -38.50 42.47
CA THR A 404 -36.11 -38.42 42.17
C THR A 404 -36.39 -37.66 40.87
N ASP A 405 -37.40 -38.16 40.15
CA ASP A 405 -38.14 -37.51 39.07
C ASP A 405 -38.45 -36.03 39.34
N THR A 406 -38.32 -35.18 38.31
CA THR A 406 -39.46 -34.43 37.75
C THR A 406 -39.07 -33.65 36.49
N ASP A 407 -40.02 -33.62 35.56
CA ASP A 407 -40.08 -32.88 34.30
C ASP A 407 -39.59 -31.43 34.38
N PHE A 408 -38.96 -30.94 33.31
CA PHE A 408 -39.37 -29.70 32.59
C PHE A 408 -38.55 -29.54 31.30
N THR A 409 -39.24 -29.58 30.15
CA THR A 409 -38.84 -29.00 28.85
C THR A 409 -39.60 -27.67 28.65
N PRO A 410 -39.45 -26.91 27.54
CA PRO A 410 -38.27 -26.18 27.07
C PRO A 410 -38.60 -24.69 26.79
N VAL A 411 -37.63 -23.77 26.83
CA VAL A 411 -37.79 -22.42 26.25
C VAL A 411 -36.46 -22.01 25.62
N ILE A 412 -36.43 -21.93 24.29
CA ILE A 412 -35.58 -21.13 23.37
C ILE A 412 -35.49 -21.87 22.03
N ASP A 413 -36.62 -22.09 21.35
CA ASP A 413 -36.61 -22.58 19.95
C ASP A 413 -37.68 -21.91 19.06
N ALA A 414 -38.23 -20.78 19.50
CA ALA A 414 -39.37 -20.12 18.84
C ALA A 414 -39.08 -18.72 18.25
N MET A 415 -37.83 -18.37 17.94
CA MET A 415 -37.53 -17.00 17.47
C MET A 415 -36.74 -16.84 16.15
N LEU A 416 -36.45 -17.90 15.41
CA LEU A 416 -35.72 -17.78 14.13
C LEU A 416 -36.36 -18.50 12.92
N SER A 417 -37.66 -18.77 12.95
CA SER A 417 -38.36 -19.38 11.80
C SER A 417 -39.63 -18.62 11.42
N ALA A 418 -39.48 -17.49 10.71
CA ALA A 418 -40.53 -16.92 9.88
C ALA A 418 -39.99 -15.81 8.94
N SER A 419 -39.49 -16.16 7.75
CA SER A 419 -39.75 -15.42 6.50
C SER A 419 -39.03 -16.05 5.31
N SER A 420 -39.72 -16.90 4.54
CA SER A 420 -39.72 -16.89 3.06
C SER A 420 -40.47 -18.12 2.56
N SER A 421 -41.69 -17.92 2.09
CA SER A 421 -42.45 -18.92 1.35
C SER A 421 -42.90 -18.31 0.04
N GLU A 422 -42.24 -18.68 -1.05
CA GLU A 422 -42.87 -18.77 -2.37
C GLU A 422 -42.21 -19.90 -3.16
N ASN A 423 -42.92 -21.03 -3.22
CA ASN A 423 -42.55 -22.23 -3.95
C ASN A 423 -42.99 -22.10 -5.42
N VAL A 424 -42.04 -22.23 -6.35
CA VAL A 424 -42.32 -22.67 -7.73
C VAL A 424 -41.67 -24.04 -7.89
N ALA A 425 -42.50 -25.07 -8.01
CA ALA A 425 -42.08 -26.44 -8.19
C ALA A 425 -41.69 -26.72 -9.64
N PHE A 426 -40.43 -27.08 -9.87
CA PHE A 426 -40.00 -27.81 -11.05
C PHE A 426 -39.54 -29.19 -10.63
N ALA A 427 -40.20 -30.22 -11.15
CA ALA A 427 -39.79 -31.61 -11.02
C ALA A 427 -38.54 -31.83 -11.87
N SER A 428 -37.43 -32.19 -11.24
CA SER A 428 -36.19 -32.61 -11.90
C SER A 428 -35.97 -34.12 -11.68
N PRO A 429 -35.43 -34.85 -12.68
CA PRO A 429 -35.41 -36.30 -12.68
C PRO A 429 -34.36 -36.86 -11.72
N ALA A 430 -34.75 -37.95 -11.05
CA ALA A 430 -33.90 -38.75 -10.18
C ALA A 430 -32.76 -39.39 -10.98
N GLY A 431 -31.51 -39.22 -10.53
CA GLY A 431 -30.39 -39.95 -11.10
C GLY A 431 -28.97 -39.56 -10.72
N GLU A 432 -28.73 -38.43 -10.03
CA GLU A 432 -27.37 -38.02 -9.67
C GLU A 432 -27.10 -38.28 -8.18
N THR A 433 -26.16 -39.19 -7.90
CA THR A 433 -25.53 -39.28 -6.57
C THR A 433 -24.89 -37.95 -6.25
N PRO A 434 -25.31 -37.24 -5.17
CA PRO A 434 -24.78 -35.93 -4.86
C PRO A 434 -23.28 -36.02 -4.62
N THR A 435 -22.52 -35.30 -5.43
CA THR A 435 -21.12 -34.94 -5.15
C THR A 435 -21.07 -34.42 -3.72
N LYS A 436 -20.30 -35.09 -2.86
CA LYS A 436 -20.09 -34.66 -1.47
C LYS A 436 -19.40 -33.30 -1.50
N ILE A 437 -20.19 -32.24 -1.45
CA ILE A 437 -19.70 -30.89 -1.15
C ILE A 437 -18.96 -31.01 0.19
N LEU A 438 -17.66 -30.68 0.17
CA LEU A 438 -16.84 -30.63 1.38
C LEU A 438 -17.45 -29.57 2.29
N THR A 439 -18.22 -30.01 3.27
CA THR A 439 -18.81 -29.16 4.28
C THR A 439 -17.70 -28.77 5.26
N LEU A 440 -17.19 -27.55 5.12
CA LEU A 440 -16.19 -26.99 6.01
C LEU A 440 -16.77 -26.86 7.42
N ARG A 441 -16.07 -27.39 8.43
CA ARG A 441 -16.43 -27.20 9.85
C ARG A 441 -15.99 -25.81 10.30
N SER A 442 -16.83 -25.12 11.07
CA SER A 442 -16.41 -23.86 11.71
C SER A 442 -15.32 -24.13 12.75
N LEU A 443 -14.27 -23.30 12.77
CA LEU A 443 -13.14 -23.46 13.71
C LEU A 443 -13.36 -22.59 14.95
N LYS A 444 -13.30 -23.20 16.14
CA LYS A 444 -13.27 -22.53 17.43
C LYS A 444 -11.91 -22.75 18.09
N ALA A 445 -10.98 -21.86 17.79
CA ALA A 445 -9.64 -21.85 18.36
C ALA A 445 -9.60 -21.01 19.65
N VAL A 446 -8.88 -21.48 20.66
CA VAL A 446 -8.57 -20.73 21.89
C VAL A 446 -7.06 -20.55 21.98
N ASP A 447 -6.60 -19.31 22.06
CA ASP A 447 -5.17 -19.00 22.25
C ASP A 447 -4.75 -19.33 23.69
N ALA A 448 -3.64 -20.07 23.83
CA ALA A 448 -3.10 -20.43 25.13
C ALA A 448 -1.57 -20.43 25.16
N VAL A 449 -1.01 -20.29 26.35
CA VAL A 449 0.43 -20.36 26.62
C VAL A 449 0.70 -21.59 27.49
N PRO A 450 1.55 -22.54 27.07
CA PRO A 450 1.91 -23.64 27.94
C PRO A 450 2.75 -23.10 29.11
N VAL A 451 2.42 -23.51 30.33
CA VAL A 451 3.11 -23.08 31.57
C VAL A 451 3.79 -24.24 32.30
N GLY A 452 3.40 -25.48 32.02
CA GLY A 452 4.02 -26.69 32.57
C GLY A 452 3.63 -27.93 31.76
N ALA A 453 4.41 -29.01 31.85
CA ALA A 453 4.09 -30.27 31.19
C ALA A 453 4.54 -31.47 32.01
N SER A 454 3.86 -32.58 31.80
CA SER A 454 4.13 -33.92 32.33
C SER A 454 3.90 -34.94 31.21
N ASP A 455 4.28 -36.19 31.44
CA ASP A 455 4.03 -37.30 30.49
C ASP A 455 2.54 -37.57 30.20
N GLU A 456 1.60 -37.02 31.00
CA GLU A 456 0.16 -37.26 30.88
C GLU A 456 -0.66 -36.01 30.54
N TRP A 457 -0.11 -34.81 30.75
CA TRP A 457 -0.84 -33.54 30.60
C TRP A 457 0.08 -32.36 30.28
N VAL A 458 -0.49 -31.33 29.67
CA VAL A 458 0.12 -30.00 29.50
C VAL A 458 -0.74 -28.99 30.24
N GLU A 459 -0.14 -28.22 31.14
CA GLU A 459 -0.81 -27.09 31.80
C GLU A 459 -0.71 -25.88 30.88
N ILE A 460 -1.87 -25.33 30.54
CA ILE A 460 -2.02 -24.21 29.63
C ILE A 460 -2.70 -23.05 30.35
N ASP A 461 -2.24 -21.83 30.09
CA ASP A 461 -2.90 -20.59 30.49
C ASP A 461 -3.62 -20.02 29.26
N ALA A 462 -4.95 -20.18 29.24
CA ALA A 462 -5.78 -19.78 28.11
C ALA A 462 -6.30 -18.36 28.31
N GLU A 463 -6.25 -17.54 27.24
CA GLU A 463 -6.64 -16.14 27.31
C GLU A 463 -8.11 -16.00 27.77
N GLY A 464 -8.31 -15.33 28.91
CA GLY A 464 -9.63 -15.14 29.53
C GLY A 464 -10.19 -16.35 30.29
N ARG A 465 -9.46 -17.47 30.39
CA ARG A 465 -9.88 -18.68 31.13
C ARG A 465 -8.92 -19.11 32.23
N GLY A 466 -7.71 -18.57 32.25
CA GLY A 466 -6.69 -18.90 33.25
C GLY A 466 -6.05 -20.28 33.02
N LYS A 467 -5.38 -20.76 34.07
CA LYS A 467 -4.61 -22.01 34.04
C LYS A 467 -5.50 -23.25 34.13
N SER A 468 -5.26 -24.21 33.24
CA SER A 468 -5.95 -25.50 33.23
C SER A 468 -5.02 -26.61 32.76
N LYS A 469 -5.27 -27.85 33.21
CA LYS A 469 -4.51 -29.03 32.75
C LYS A 469 -5.24 -29.69 31.59
N LEU A 470 -4.61 -29.71 30.42
CA LEU A 470 -5.05 -30.43 29.24
C LEU A 470 -4.42 -31.84 29.25
N SER A 471 -5.24 -32.87 29.44
CA SER A 471 -4.76 -34.25 29.30
C SER A 471 -4.35 -34.53 27.85
N LEU A 472 -3.20 -35.19 27.67
CA LEU A 472 -2.71 -35.57 26.34
C LEU A 472 -3.67 -36.53 25.62
N HIS A 473 -4.44 -37.33 26.35
CA HIS A 473 -5.46 -38.22 25.78
C HIS A 473 -6.65 -37.48 25.16
N ARG A 474 -6.83 -36.19 25.46
CA ARG A 474 -7.88 -35.35 24.84
C ARG A 474 -7.43 -34.73 23.52
N ILE A 475 -6.15 -34.86 23.16
CA ILE A 475 -5.60 -34.33 21.91
C ILE A 475 -5.76 -35.42 20.86
N GLU A 476 -6.72 -35.23 19.95
CA GLU A 476 -6.99 -36.18 18.87
C GLU A 476 -6.07 -35.93 17.66
N ALA A 477 -5.68 -34.66 17.46
CA ALA A 477 -4.79 -34.29 16.38
C ALA A 477 -3.90 -33.09 16.71
N ILE A 478 -2.76 -33.01 16.04
CA ILE A 478 -1.79 -31.93 16.16
C ILE A 478 -1.52 -31.37 14.76
N ALA A 479 -1.60 -30.05 14.62
CA ALA A 479 -1.26 -29.32 13.41
C ALA A 479 -0.16 -28.29 13.70
N ILE A 480 0.79 -28.14 12.78
CA ILE A 480 1.93 -27.23 12.96
C ILE A 480 2.14 -26.43 11.69
N GLY A 481 2.27 -25.10 11.83
CA GLY A 481 2.57 -24.19 10.72
C GLY A 481 3.60 -23.14 11.14
N ALA A 482 4.54 -22.84 10.24
CA ALA A 482 5.41 -21.67 10.38
C ALA A 482 4.69 -20.46 9.79
N VAL A 483 4.57 -19.39 10.57
CA VAL A 483 3.91 -18.15 10.15
C VAL A 483 4.91 -17.01 10.20
N ASP A 484 5.16 -16.41 9.03
CA ASP A 484 5.95 -15.21 8.89
C ASP A 484 5.15 -13.96 9.30
N GLY A 485 5.82 -12.95 9.83
CA GLY A 485 5.23 -11.65 10.15
C GLY A 485 4.55 -11.53 11.52
N LEU A 486 4.44 -12.62 12.31
CA LEU A 486 3.96 -12.57 13.70
C LEU A 486 5.04 -12.09 14.70
N GLY A 487 6.31 -12.08 14.30
CA GLY A 487 7.45 -11.62 15.09
C GLY A 487 8.68 -11.34 14.22
N LEU A 488 9.82 -11.03 14.86
CA LEU A 488 11.10 -10.79 14.16
C LEU A 488 11.69 -12.04 13.49
N ARG A 489 11.18 -13.22 13.86
CA ARG A 489 11.52 -14.53 13.31
C ARG A 489 10.21 -15.27 12.99
N PRO A 490 10.22 -16.25 12.07
CA PRO A 490 9.06 -17.10 11.82
C PRO A 490 8.56 -17.70 13.15
N VAL A 491 7.26 -17.56 13.42
CA VAL A 491 6.62 -18.08 14.64
C VAL A 491 5.96 -19.41 14.29
N LEU A 492 6.24 -20.46 15.06
CA LEU A 492 5.56 -21.73 14.90
C LEU A 492 4.24 -21.68 15.67
N VAL A 493 3.15 -21.94 14.95
CA VAL A 493 1.80 -22.06 15.49
C VAL A 493 1.46 -23.55 15.57
N LEU A 494 1.17 -24.02 16.79
CA LEU A 494 0.76 -25.38 17.08
C LEU A 494 -0.73 -25.38 17.45
N ASP A 495 -1.57 -26.06 16.68
CA ASP A 495 -2.97 -26.27 17.00
C ASP A 495 -3.17 -27.69 17.55
N LEU A 496 -3.59 -27.78 18.81
CA LEU A 496 -3.98 -29.03 19.48
C LEU A 496 -5.49 -29.22 19.30
N VAL A 497 -5.88 -30.11 18.40
CA VAL A 497 -7.28 -30.35 18.01
C VAL A 497 -7.90 -31.40 18.93
N LEU A 498 -9.05 -31.07 19.51
CA LEU A 498 -9.68 -31.85 20.58
C LEU A 498 -10.85 -32.73 20.13
N ASN A 499 -11.35 -32.56 18.90
CA ASN A 499 -12.53 -33.27 18.37
C ASN A 499 -12.48 -33.43 16.84
N CYS A 500 -11.33 -33.79 16.29
CA CYS A 500 -11.19 -34.00 14.83
C CYS A 500 -12.07 -35.14 14.34
N SER A 501 -12.24 -36.18 15.16
CA SER A 501 -13.10 -37.34 14.87
C SER A 501 -14.58 -37.15 15.23
N GLY A 502 -14.93 -36.00 15.81
CA GLY A 502 -16.31 -35.66 16.22
C GLY A 502 -17.26 -35.37 15.05
N ASP A 503 -18.55 -35.18 15.37
CA ASP A 503 -19.57 -34.86 14.37
C ASP A 503 -19.21 -33.59 13.58
N ARG A 504 -19.41 -33.63 12.26
CA ARG A 504 -19.15 -32.52 11.33
C ARG A 504 -20.08 -31.33 11.57
N SER A 505 -21.23 -31.55 12.22
CA SER A 505 -22.12 -30.47 12.63
C SER A 505 -21.52 -29.60 13.75
N GLU A 506 -20.62 -30.15 14.56
CA GLU A 506 -19.95 -29.41 15.63
C GLU A 506 -18.75 -28.62 15.12
N PRO A 507 -18.48 -27.43 15.69
CA PRO A 507 -17.25 -26.71 15.40
C PRO A 507 -16.02 -27.53 15.80
N LEU A 508 -14.96 -27.41 15.01
CA LEU A 508 -13.65 -27.96 15.35
C LEU A 508 -13.06 -27.15 16.50
N LYS A 509 -12.80 -27.80 17.64
CA LYS A 509 -12.25 -27.18 18.85
C LYS A 509 -10.75 -27.36 18.83
N SER A 510 -10.01 -26.25 18.80
CA SER A 510 -8.54 -26.28 18.86
C SER A 510 -8.01 -25.36 19.97
N ILE A 511 -6.85 -25.75 20.52
CA ILE A 511 -6.05 -24.91 21.42
C ILE A 511 -4.80 -24.51 20.66
N ARG A 512 -4.61 -23.21 20.47
CA ARG A 512 -3.53 -22.63 19.68
C ARG A 512 -2.40 -22.18 20.58
N LEU A 513 -1.21 -22.72 20.35
CA LEU A 513 0.02 -22.35 21.02
C LEU A 513 0.95 -21.65 20.02
N ARG A 514 1.60 -20.57 20.46
CA ARG A 514 2.59 -19.86 19.64
C ARG A 514 3.97 -19.96 20.26
N SER A 515 4.96 -20.35 19.45
CA SER A 515 6.33 -20.57 19.92
C SER A 515 7.05 -19.31 20.43
N ASP A 516 6.53 -18.13 20.15
CA ASP A 516 7.06 -16.85 20.64
C ASP A 516 6.49 -16.41 21.99
N ARG A 517 5.48 -17.12 22.51
CA ARG A 517 4.82 -16.80 23.79
C ARG A 517 5.29 -17.65 24.97
N PHE A 518 6.13 -18.66 24.74
CA PHE A 518 6.71 -19.50 25.80
C PHE A 518 8.15 -19.89 25.46
N ASP A 519 8.90 -20.34 26.46
CA ASP A 519 10.26 -20.85 26.26
C ASP A 519 10.22 -22.38 26.02
N PRO A 520 10.54 -22.87 24.81
CA PRO A 520 10.54 -24.31 24.54
C PRO A 520 11.54 -25.09 25.38
N LEU A 521 12.60 -24.45 25.88
CA LEU A 521 13.62 -25.12 26.71
C LEU A 521 13.05 -25.56 28.07
N ALA A 522 12.01 -24.89 28.57
CA ALA A 522 11.33 -25.26 29.81
C ALA A 522 10.58 -26.60 29.71
N PHE A 523 10.16 -26.98 28.50
CA PHE A 523 9.37 -28.19 28.24
C PHE A 523 10.20 -29.39 27.79
N SER A 524 11.47 -29.17 27.44
CA SER A 524 12.36 -30.18 26.89
C SER A 524 13.79 -29.95 27.37
N PRO A 525 14.05 -30.18 28.68
CA PRO A 525 15.36 -29.97 29.27
C PRO A 525 16.37 -30.92 28.60
N GLY A 526 17.33 -30.35 27.87
CA GLY A 526 18.31 -31.09 27.07
C GLY A 526 18.33 -30.73 25.57
N GLY A 527 17.49 -29.82 25.09
CA GLY A 527 17.65 -29.23 23.75
C GLY A 527 18.85 -28.28 23.70
N ALA A 528 19.70 -28.39 22.67
CA ALA A 528 20.85 -27.49 22.53
C ALA A 528 20.41 -26.06 22.14
N ASN A 529 19.21 -25.93 21.55
CA ASN A 529 18.59 -24.65 21.19
C ASN A 529 17.05 -24.73 21.23
N PRO A 530 16.33 -23.60 21.20
CA PRO A 530 14.86 -23.57 21.28
C PRO A 530 14.15 -24.38 20.20
N LEU A 531 14.67 -24.43 18.97
CA LEU A 531 14.05 -25.19 17.88
C LEU A 531 14.15 -26.70 18.13
N GLU A 532 15.30 -27.18 18.59
CA GLU A 532 15.50 -28.58 18.95
C GLU A 532 14.64 -28.98 20.16
N ALA A 533 14.56 -28.11 21.18
CA ALA A 533 13.72 -28.31 22.35
C ALA A 533 12.24 -28.40 21.97
N LEU A 534 11.75 -27.48 21.14
CA LEU A 534 10.40 -27.48 20.59
C LEU A 534 10.13 -28.73 19.74
N THR A 535 11.06 -29.11 18.86
CA THR A 535 10.96 -30.32 18.04
C THR A 535 10.84 -31.58 18.90
N ARG A 536 11.64 -31.69 19.97
CA ARG A 536 11.57 -32.80 20.91
C ARG A 536 10.26 -32.81 21.70
N TRP A 537 9.78 -31.65 22.11
CA TRP A 537 8.49 -31.54 22.80
C TRP A 537 7.32 -31.92 21.90
N ILE A 538 7.30 -31.45 20.64
CA ILE A 538 6.30 -31.86 19.63
C ILE A 538 6.30 -33.37 19.44
N ARG A 539 7.48 -34.01 19.30
CA ARG A 539 7.57 -35.48 19.18
C ARG A 539 7.03 -36.21 20.40
N ALA A 540 7.19 -35.64 21.59
CA ALA A 540 6.59 -36.19 22.80
C ALA A 540 5.05 -36.11 22.74
N LEU A 541 4.50 -34.98 22.28
CA LEU A 541 3.06 -34.83 22.05
C LEU A 541 2.54 -35.78 20.96
N GLU A 542 3.27 -35.96 19.86
CA GLU A 542 2.92 -36.90 18.78
C GLU A 542 2.97 -38.37 19.25
N SER A 543 3.83 -38.68 20.22
CA SER A 543 3.91 -40.03 20.82
C SER A 543 2.78 -40.32 21.81
N ALA A 544 1.95 -39.34 22.15
CA ALA A 544 0.82 -39.54 23.04
C ALA A 544 -0.22 -40.48 22.39
N PRO A 545 -0.78 -41.45 23.15
CA PRO A 545 -1.74 -42.39 22.60
C PRO A 545 -3.01 -41.67 22.11
N GLY A 546 -3.26 -41.73 20.80
CA GLY A 546 -4.48 -41.20 20.18
C GLY A 546 -4.30 -39.91 19.38
N ALA A 547 -3.14 -39.24 19.45
CA ALA A 547 -2.88 -38.05 18.66
C ALA A 547 -2.44 -38.41 17.23
N THR A 548 -3.15 -37.88 16.22
CA THR A 548 -2.74 -37.97 14.81
C THR A 548 -2.05 -36.69 14.39
N CYS A 549 -0.83 -36.77 13.87
CA CYS A 549 -0.18 -35.61 13.27
C CYS A 549 -0.83 -35.33 11.91
N LEU A 550 -1.55 -34.21 11.82
CA LEU A 550 -2.17 -33.78 10.57
C LEU A 550 -1.11 -33.03 9.76
N GLN A 551 -1.01 -33.34 8.47
CA GLN A 551 -0.19 -32.50 7.60
C GLN A 551 -0.80 -31.09 7.62
N THR A 552 0.05 -30.06 7.63
CA THR A 552 -0.38 -28.65 7.69
C THR A 552 -1.45 -28.30 6.65
N ARG A 553 -1.49 -29.03 5.53
CA ARG A 553 -2.50 -28.90 4.47
C ARG A 553 -3.87 -29.53 4.81
N ASP A 554 -3.92 -30.61 5.59
CA ASP A 554 -5.16 -31.33 5.91
C ASP A 554 -6.04 -30.58 6.92
N VAL A 555 -5.43 -29.80 7.82
CA VAL A 555 -6.14 -29.00 8.85
C VAL A 555 -6.79 -27.76 8.24
N LEU A 556 -6.14 -27.16 7.24
CA LEU A 556 -6.71 -26.05 6.48
C LEU A 556 -7.82 -26.52 5.52
N ALA A 557 -7.76 -27.77 5.07
CA ALA A 557 -8.78 -28.39 4.23
C ALA A 557 -9.96 -29.00 5.01
N GLY A 558 -9.92 -29.01 6.35
CA GLY A 558 -11.00 -29.55 7.19
C GLY A 558 -11.18 -31.08 7.09
N GLY A 559 -10.08 -31.83 6.95
CA GLY A 559 -10.05 -33.30 6.80
C GLY A 559 -10.72 -34.10 7.92
#